data_AF-A0A1Q6IHF4-F1
#
_entry.id   AF-A0A1Q6IHF4-F1
#
_cell.length_a   1.000
_cell.length_b   1.000
_cell.length_c   1.000
_cell.angle_alpha   90.00
_cell.angle_beta   90.00
_cell.angle_gamma   90.00
#
_symmetry.space_group_name_H-M   'P 1'
#
loop_
_entity.id
_entity.type
_entity.pdbx_description
1 polymer ?
#
loop_
_entity_poly.entity_id
_entity_poly.type
_entity_poly.pdbx_seq_one_letter_code
_entity_poly.pdbx_strand_id
1 'polypeptide(L)'
;MPAVQKVLDTYGTCESFLLANSPNKQLNICNDSNLCYFGDSPTLSIVRQAYGTNIPEAWLIPQLLDASLFCGLKQDIDKSQMRTLATIITNDYHWLKIDELLLFFFRFKSAHYLHFYSYFDPHVILGSLKMFINERARAHERKEQEEREKEAENSRRNAITYEEYLRMKELNVLA
;
A
#
# COMPACT_ATOMS: atom_id res chain seq x y z
N MET A 1 -10.86 -2.74 17.86
CA MET A 1 -10.50 -1.58 17.01
C MET A 1 -11.24 -1.69 15.68
N PRO A 2 -11.80 -0.60 15.12
CA PRO A 2 -12.61 -0.66 13.89
C PRO A 2 -11.90 -1.29 12.69
N ALA A 3 -10.61 -0.98 12.49
CA ALA A 3 -9.83 -1.51 11.37
C ALA A 3 -9.59 -3.03 11.46
N VAL A 4 -9.37 -3.56 12.67
CA VAL A 4 -9.21 -5.00 12.89
C VAL A 4 -10.53 -5.72 12.60
N GLN A 5 -11.66 -5.18 13.08
CA GLN A 5 -12.97 -5.76 12.82
C GLN A 5 -13.26 -5.82 11.32
N LYS A 6 -12.98 -4.74 10.58
CA LYS A 6 -13.14 -4.71 9.12
C LYS A 6 -12.36 -5.83 8.42
N VAL A 7 -11.15 -6.14 8.86
CA VAL A 7 -10.34 -7.24 8.32
C VAL A 7 -10.97 -8.60 8.59
N LEU A 8 -11.45 -8.82 9.82
CA LEU A 8 -12.15 -10.05 10.19
C LEU A 8 -13.46 -10.21 9.40
N ASP A 9 -14.20 -9.12 9.20
CA ASP A 9 -15.44 -9.14 8.40
C ASP A 9 -15.16 -9.40 6.91
N THR A 10 -14.04 -8.88 6.40
CA THR A 10 -13.67 -9.01 4.97
C THR A 10 -13.14 -10.39 4.63
N TYR A 11 -12.24 -10.94 5.46
CA TYR A 11 -11.51 -12.16 5.14
C TYR A 11 -11.90 -13.35 6.02
N GLY A 12 -12.53 -13.14 7.18
CA GLY A 12 -12.88 -14.18 8.12
C GLY A 12 -11.65 -14.74 8.85
N THR A 13 -10.98 -15.71 8.21
CA THR A 13 -9.85 -16.43 8.79
C THR A 13 -8.51 -15.98 8.22
N CYS A 14 -7.42 -16.32 8.90
CA CYS A 14 -6.07 -16.07 8.40
C CYS A 14 -5.80 -16.84 7.09
N GLU A 15 -6.32 -18.06 6.94
CA GLU A 15 -6.18 -18.88 5.73
C GLU A 15 -6.84 -18.20 4.52
N SER A 16 -8.07 -17.73 4.69
CA SER A 16 -8.79 -16.98 3.67
C SER A 16 -8.08 -15.69 3.31
N PHE A 17 -7.51 -14.98 4.29
CA PHE A 17 -6.67 -13.81 4.04
C PHE A 17 -5.42 -14.13 3.21
N LEU A 18 -4.69 -15.21 3.55
CA LEU A 18 -3.48 -15.64 2.85
C LEU A 18 -3.78 -16.04 1.40
N LEU A 19 -4.85 -16.80 1.17
CA LEU A 19 -5.28 -17.22 -0.16
C LEU A 19 -5.71 -16.03 -1.02
N ALA A 20 -6.54 -15.14 -0.46
CA ALA A 20 -7.03 -13.96 -1.15
C ALA A 20 -5.90 -13.00 -1.56
N ASN A 21 -4.85 -12.88 -0.74
CA ASN A 21 -3.73 -11.97 -0.98
C ASN A 21 -2.46 -12.69 -1.44
N SER A 22 -2.59 -13.83 -2.13
CA SER A 22 -1.48 -14.56 -2.74
C SER A 22 -0.77 -13.76 -3.86
N PRO A 23 0.44 -14.16 -4.31
CA PRO A 23 1.14 -13.48 -5.40
C PRO A 23 0.32 -13.33 -6.69
N ASN A 24 -0.66 -14.21 -6.93
CA ASN A 24 -1.57 -14.12 -8.07
C ASN A 24 -2.39 -12.81 -8.09
N LYS A 25 -2.69 -12.22 -6.93
CA LYS A 25 -3.44 -10.96 -6.84
C LYS A 25 -2.68 -9.78 -7.45
N GLN A 26 -1.34 -9.87 -7.55
CA GLN A 26 -0.50 -8.82 -8.12
C GLN A 26 -0.88 -8.46 -9.56
N LEU A 27 -1.30 -9.43 -10.37
CA LEU A 27 -1.73 -9.23 -11.76
C LEU A 27 -3.08 -8.49 -11.89
N ASN A 28 -3.91 -8.54 -10.85
CA ASN A 28 -5.17 -7.82 -10.82
C ASN A 28 -4.97 -6.38 -10.33
N ILE A 29 -4.13 -6.22 -9.30
CA ILE A 29 -3.88 -4.95 -8.62
C ILE A 29 -3.09 -3.96 -9.47
N CYS A 30 -2.26 -4.43 -10.41
CA CYS A 30 -1.45 -3.56 -11.24
C CYS A 30 -2.27 -2.59 -12.12
N ASN A 31 -3.53 -2.91 -12.39
CA ASN A 31 -4.42 -2.10 -13.22
C ASN A 31 -4.85 -0.79 -12.53
N ASP A 32 -4.79 -0.72 -11.19
CA ASP A 32 -5.16 0.48 -10.46
C ASP A 32 -4.20 0.74 -9.28
N SER A 33 -3.12 1.48 -9.60
CA SER A 33 -2.15 1.90 -8.59
C SER A 33 -2.75 2.87 -7.56
N ASN A 34 -3.79 3.63 -7.91
CA ASN A 34 -4.41 4.59 -6.99
C ASN A 34 -5.19 3.88 -5.89
N LEU A 35 -5.93 2.81 -6.23
CA LEU A 35 -6.60 1.98 -5.22
C LEU A 35 -5.61 1.35 -4.25
N CYS A 36 -4.40 1.00 -4.70
CA CYS A 36 -3.37 0.47 -3.81
C CYS A 36 -2.92 1.51 -2.78
N TYR A 37 -2.60 2.73 -3.21
CA TYR A 37 -2.12 3.80 -2.33
C TYR A 37 -3.21 4.40 -1.45
N PHE A 38 -4.44 4.52 -1.96
CA PHE A 38 -5.50 5.29 -1.28
C PHE A 38 -6.71 4.47 -0.85
N GLY A 39 -6.77 3.20 -1.21
CA GLY A 39 -7.82 2.29 -0.76
C GLY A 39 -7.62 1.80 0.68
N ASP A 40 -8.59 1.00 1.13
CA ASP A 40 -8.77 0.59 2.52
C ASP A 40 -8.10 -0.74 2.88
N SER A 41 -7.14 -1.20 2.07
CA SER A 41 -6.39 -2.42 2.37
C SER A 41 -5.76 -2.33 3.77
N PRO A 42 -5.77 -3.43 4.56
CA PRO A 42 -5.14 -3.40 5.87
C PRO A 42 -3.63 -3.26 5.76
N THR A 43 -3.02 -2.72 6.82
CA THR A 43 -1.56 -2.70 6.99
C THR A 43 -1.05 -4.01 7.58
N LEU A 44 0.25 -4.28 7.44
CA LEU A 44 0.88 -5.42 8.11
C LEU A 44 0.63 -5.42 9.63
N SER A 45 0.62 -4.24 10.27
CA SER A 45 0.30 -4.09 11.69
C SER A 45 -1.15 -4.48 12.01
N ILE A 46 -2.12 -4.10 11.18
CA ILE A 46 -3.52 -4.50 11.38
C ILE A 46 -3.68 -6.02 11.17
N VAL A 47 -3.04 -6.59 10.16
CA VAL A 47 -3.03 -8.05 9.93
C VAL A 47 -2.41 -8.79 11.13
N ARG A 48 -1.32 -8.25 11.68
CA ARG A 48 -0.67 -8.77 12.90
C ARG A 48 -1.65 -8.81 14.08
N GLN A 49 -2.42 -7.75 14.26
CA GLN A 49 -3.40 -7.64 15.34
C GLN A 49 -4.61 -8.56 15.12
N ALA A 50 -5.05 -8.72 13.88
CA ALA A 50 -6.22 -9.52 13.55
C ALA A 50 -5.95 -11.04 13.64
N TYR A 51 -4.80 -11.49 13.15
CA TYR A 51 -4.53 -12.91 12.95
C TYR A 51 -3.31 -13.46 13.70
N GLY A 52 -2.56 -12.60 14.39
CA GLY A 52 -1.40 -12.98 15.20
C GLY A 52 -0.06 -12.57 14.60
N THR A 53 0.99 -12.65 15.44
CA THR A 53 2.32 -12.09 15.17
C THR A 53 2.98 -12.66 13.91
N ASN A 54 2.73 -13.94 13.61
CA ASN A 54 3.46 -14.67 12.58
C ASN A 54 2.79 -14.57 11.18
N ILE A 55 1.55 -14.09 11.12
CA ILE A 55 0.77 -14.08 9.87
C ILE A 55 1.31 -13.10 8.83
N PRO A 56 1.72 -11.86 9.19
CA PRO A 56 2.39 -10.96 8.24
C PRO A 56 3.64 -11.57 7.60
N GLU A 57 4.47 -12.27 8.40
CA GLU A 57 5.67 -12.95 7.90
C GLU A 57 5.31 -14.12 6.99
N ALA A 58 4.36 -14.96 7.42
CA ALA A 58 3.87 -16.10 6.63
C ALA A 58 3.26 -15.66 5.29
N TRP A 59 2.59 -14.51 5.26
CA TRP A 59 2.07 -13.90 4.05
C TRP A 59 3.16 -13.38 3.11
N LEU A 60 4.22 -12.78 3.68
CA LEU A 60 5.27 -12.13 2.91
C LEU A 60 6.24 -13.13 2.26
N ILE A 61 6.47 -14.29 2.89
CA ILE A 61 7.39 -15.33 2.38
C ILE A 61 7.01 -15.79 0.95
N PRO A 62 5.75 -16.15 0.63
CA PRO A 62 5.34 -16.47 -0.73
C PRO A 62 5.58 -15.35 -1.74
N GLN A 63 5.45 -14.08 -1.33
CA GLN A 63 5.67 -12.92 -2.22
C GLN A 63 7.16 -12.79 -2.59
N LEU A 64 8.02 -12.91 -1.58
CA LEU A 64 9.47 -12.86 -1.78
C LEU A 64 9.98 -14.04 -2.60
N LEU A 65 9.43 -15.23 -2.35
CA LEU A 65 9.75 -16.43 -3.13
C LEU A 65 9.34 -16.28 -4.59
N ASP A 66 8.10 -15.82 -4.84
CA ASP A 66 7.59 -15.58 -6.20
C ASP A 66 8.45 -14.57 -6.96
N ALA A 67 8.79 -13.42 -6.34
CA ALA A 67 9.68 -12.42 -6.94
C ALA A 67 11.06 -13.00 -7.29
N SER A 68 11.61 -13.83 -6.39
CA SER A 68 12.92 -14.44 -6.58
C SER A 68 12.93 -15.49 -7.69
N LEU A 69 11.90 -16.35 -7.74
CA LEU A 69 11.73 -17.34 -8.81
C LEU A 69 11.57 -16.65 -10.16
N PHE A 70 10.78 -15.58 -10.22
CA PHE A 70 10.60 -14.79 -11.44
C PHE A 70 11.92 -14.21 -11.97
N CYS A 71 12.82 -13.78 -11.08
CA CYS A 71 14.13 -13.26 -11.46
C CYS A 71 15.14 -14.35 -11.90
N GLY A 72 14.78 -15.64 -11.87
CA GLY A 72 15.61 -16.71 -12.41
C GLY A 72 16.95 -16.90 -11.69
N LEU A 73 16.96 -16.75 -10.36
CA LEU A 73 18.17 -16.88 -9.55
C LEU A 73 18.79 -18.28 -9.71
N LYS A 74 20.13 -18.33 -9.80
CA LYS A 74 20.86 -19.58 -10.06
C LYS A 74 21.02 -20.48 -8.82
N GLN A 75 20.73 -19.94 -7.64
CA GLN A 75 20.90 -20.63 -6.35
C GLN A 75 19.59 -20.63 -5.58
N ASP A 76 19.36 -21.73 -4.87
CA ASP A 76 18.26 -21.84 -3.92
C ASP A 76 18.42 -20.78 -2.82
N ILE A 77 17.29 -20.19 -2.45
CA ILE A 77 17.27 -19.14 -1.44
C ILE A 77 17.43 -19.77 -0.06
N ASP A 78 18.35 -19.24 0.74
CA ASP A 78 18.44 -19.63 2.14
C ASP A 78 17.15 -19.25 2.88
N LYS A 79 16.47 -20.27 3.41
CA LYS A 79 15.23 -20.11 4.19
C LYS A 79 15.43 -19.19 5.39
N SER A 80 16.62 -19.18 5.99
CA SER A 80 16.95 -18.30 7.12
C SER A 80 17.03 -16.83 6.69
N GLN A 81 17.73 -16.56 5.58
CA GLN A 81 17.78 -15.22 4.99
C GLN A 81 16.38 -14.73 4.59
N MET A 82 15.58 -15.59 3.97
CA MET A 82 14.21 -15.26 3.57
C MET A 82 13.34 -14.87 4.76
N ARG A 83 13.37 -15.68 5.83
CA ARG A 83 12.62 -15.40 7.06
C ARG A 83 13.10 -14.11 7.72
N THR A 84 14.42 -13.91 7.81
CA THR A 84 15.00 -12.70 8.37
C THR A 84 14.56 -11.45 7.61
N LEU A 85 14.57 -11.49 6.28
CA LEU A 85 14.06 -10.40 5.44
C LEU A 85 12.57 -10.14 5.69
N ALA A 86 11.76 -11.19 5.79
CA ALA A 86 10.33 -11.04 6.08
C ALA A 86 10.09 -10.39 7.45
N THR A 87 10.85 -10.79 8.48
CA THR A 87 10.80 -10.18 9.81
C THR A 87 11.20 -8.71 9.77
N ILE A 88 12.29 -8.35 9.06
CA ILE A 88 12.70 -6.94 8.87
C ILE A 88 11.57 -6.15 8.25
N ILE A 89 11.00 -6.63 7.13
CA ILE A 89 9.93 -5.90 6.43
C ILE A 89 8.71 -5.71 7.34
N THR A 90 8.32 -6.76 8.06
CA THR A 90 7.12 -6.68 8.92
C THR A 90 7.30 -5.84 10.17
N ASN A 91 8.54 -5.59 10.61
CA ASN A 91 8.85 -4.72 11.74
C ASN A 91 9.10 -3.28 11.29
N ASP A 92 9.95 -3.03 10.30
CA ASP A 92 10.36 -1.67 9.93
C ASP A 92 9.34 -0.98 9.02
N TYR A 93 8.57 -1.79 8.29
CA TYR A 93 7.55 -1.33 7.33
C TYR A 93 6.15 -1.82 7.70
N HIS A 94 5.90 -2.03 9.00
CA HIS A 94 4.63 -2.52 9.53
C HIS A 94 3.41 -1.68 9.13
N TRP A 95 3.64 -0.43 8.73
CA TRP A 95 2.63 0.56 8.34
C TRP A 95 2.24 0.47 6.86
N LEU A 96 2.96 -0.29 6.03
CA LEU A 96 2.58 -0.52 4.64
C LEU A 96 1.33 -1.40 4.54
N LYS A 97 0.47 -1.06 3.57
CA LYS A 97 -0.72 -1.83 3.22
C LYS A 97 -0.38 -3.06 2.41
N ILE A 98 -1.21 -4.09 2.54
CA ILE A 98 -1.12 -5.33 1.75
C ILE A 98 -1.15 -5.02 0.25
N ASP A 99 -2.09 -4.19 -0.21
CA ASP A 99 -2.19 -3.82 -1.62
C ASP A 99 -0.99 -2.98 -2.12
N GLU A 100 -0.41 -2.13 -1.27
CA GLU A 100 0.83 -1.40 -1.59
C GLU A 100 2.00 -2.37 -1.79
N LEU A 101 2.14 -3.38 -0.93
CA LEU A 101 3.19 -4.39 -1.06
C LEU A 101 2.97 -5.30 -2.27
N LEU A 102 1.73 -5.65 -2.59
CA LEU A 102 1.43 -6.40 -3.82
C LEU A 102 1.79 -5.58 -5.07
N LEU A 103 1.49 -4.28 -5.09
CA LEU A 103 1.92 -3.37 -6.15
C LEU A 103 3.45 -3.27 -6.24
N PHE A 104 4.13 -3.20 -5.09
CA PHE A 104 5.59 -3.21 -5.02
C PHE A 104 6.16 -4.46 -5.68
N PHE A 105 5.69 -5.66 -5.32
CA PHE A 105 6.20 -6.91 -5.90
C PHE A 105 5.91 -7.04 -7.40
N PHE A 106 4.73 -6.57 -7.85
CA PHE A 106 4.43 -6.50 -9.27
C PHE A 106 5.47 -5.63 -10.00
N ARG A 107 5.69 -4.40 -9.52
CA ARG A 107 6.62 -3.44 -10.14
C ARG A 107 8.07 -3.86 -10.05
N PHE A 108 8.44 -4.54 -8.97
CA PHE A 108 9.75 -5.17 -8.83
C PHE A 108 9.99 -6.18 -9.96
N LYS A 109 9.02 -7.08 -10.21
CA LYS A 109 9.07 -8.01 -11.34
C LYS A 109 9.02 -7.31 -12.71
N SER A 110 8.37 -6.16 -12.79
CA SER A 110 8.31 -5.31 -14.00
C SER A 110 9.51 -4.36 -14.16
N ALA A 111 10.64 -4.59 -13.48
CA ALA A 111 11.88 -3.85 -13.67
C ALA A 111 11.85 -2.35 -13.30
N HIS A 112 10.96 -1.93 -12.40
CA HIS A 112 10.91 -0.54 -11.95
C HIS A 112 11.96 -0.18 -10.89
N TYR A 113 12.59 -1.18 -10.28
CA TYR A 113 13.50 -1.00 -9.13
C TYR A 113 14.84 -1.70 -9.35
N LEU A 114 15.58 -1.99 -8.28
CA LEU A 114 16.83 -2.71 -8.36
C LEU A 114 16.60 -4.15 -8.85
N HIS A 115 17.63 -4.74 -9.44
CA HIS A 115 17.60 -6.08 -9.99
C HIS A 115 18.55 -7.01 -9.27
N PHE A 116 18.16 -8.28 -9.15
CA PHE A 116 19.10 -9.33 -8.80
C PHE A 116 20.03 -9.62 -9.97
N TYR A 117 21.29 -9.95 -9.66
CA TYR A 117 22.27 -10.34 -10.67
C TYR A 117 22.39 -11.86 -10.81
N SER A 118 22.83 -12.54 -9.75
CA SER A 118 23.15 -13.97 -9.80
C SER A 118 22.64 -14.76 -8.60
N TYR A 119 22.46 -14.09 -7.45
CA TYR A 119 22.08 -14.69 -6.18
C TYR A 119 21.02 -13.83 -5.50
N PHE A 120 20.33 -14.42 -4.52
CA PHE A 120 19.37 -13.71 -3.70
C PHE A 120 20.10 -12.77 -2.74
N ASP A 121 19.96 -11.47 -2.95
CA ASP A 121 20.47 -10.44 -2.03
C ASP A 121 19.31 -9.68 -1.37
N PRO A 122 19.06 -9.87 -0.07
CA PRO A 122 18.03 -9.14 0.66
C PRO A 122 18.10 -7.61 0.51
N HIS A 123 19.31 -7.06 0.30
CA HIS A 123 19.50 -5.62 0.13
C HIS A 123 18.89 -5.10 -1.17
N VAL A 124 18.77 -5.92 -2.21
CA VAL A 124 18.09 -5.56 -3.46
C VAL A 124 16.61 -5.31 -3.20
N ILE A 125 15.96 -6.18 -2.40
CA ILE A 125 14.55 -5.99 -2.02
C ILE A 125 14.38 -4.76 -1.13
N LEU A 126 15.22 -4.61 -0.09
CA LEU A 126 15.14 -3.46 0.83
C LEU A 126 15.43 -2.12 0.12
N GLY A 127 16.42 -2.09 -0.77
CA GLY A 127 16.73 -0.93 -1.60
C GLY A 127 15.59 -0.59 -2.56
N SER A 128 14.99 -1.59 -3.19
CA SER A 128 13.80 -1.41 -4.03
C SER A 128 12.60 -0.91 -3.24
N LEU A 129 12.41 -1.40 -2.01
CA LEU A 129 11.32 -0.96 -1.14
C LEU A 129 11.49 0.52 -0.74
N LYS A 130 12.72 0.98 -0.50
CA LYS A 130 13.00 2.42 -0.30
C LYS A 130 12.63 3.26 -1.53
N MET A 131 12.92 2.77 -2.74
CA MET A 131 12.51 3.45 -3.98
C MET A 131 10.98 3.53 -4.09
N PHE A 132 10.28 2.44 -3.79
CA PHE A 132 8.82 2.40 -3.77
C PHE A 132 8.22 3.36 -2.74
N ILE A 133 8.82 3.50 -1.55
CA ILE A 133 8.34 4.44 -0.54
C ILE A 133 8.45 5.89 -1.00
N ASN A 134 9.52 6.25 -1.69
CA ASN A 134 9.65 7.58 -2.31
C ASN A 134 8.59 7.79 -3.39
N GLU A 135 8.26 6.75 -4.15
CA GLU A 135 7.20 6.81 -5.15
C GLU A 135 5.82 7.00 -4.51
N ARG A 136 5.53 6.24 -3.46
CA ARG A 136 4.33 6.38 -2.63
C ARG A 136 4.22 7.78 -2.06
N ALA A 137 5.29 8.34 -1.49
CA ALA A 137 5.29 9.70 -0.95
C ALA A 137 4.88 10.73 -2.02
N ARG A 138 5.47 10.65 -3.22
CA ARG A 138 5.08 11.52 -4.34
C ARG A 138 3.63 11.34 -4.79
N ALA A 139 3.10 10.11 -4.73
CA ALA A 139 1.70 9.87 -5.04
C ALA A 139 0.78 10.56 -4.04
N HIS A 140 1.09 10.48 -2.75
CA HIS A 140 0.35 11.20 -1.69
C HIS A 140 0.45 12.73 -1.85
N GLU A 141 1.65 13.26 -2.08
CA GLU A 141 1.87 14.71 -2.30
C GLU A 141 1.03 15.22 -3.48
N ARG A 142 1.00 14.49 -4.60
CA ARG A 142 0.17 14.83 -5.75
C ARG A 142 -1.31 14.84 -5.41
N LYS A 143 -1.80 13.81 -4.71
CA LYS A 143 -3.22 13.73 -4.33
C LYS A 143 -3.62 14.87 -3.39
N GLU A 144 -2.81 15.18 -2.39
CA GLU A 144 -3.07 16.30 -1.49
C GLU A 144 -3.07 17.64 -2.24
N GLN A 145 -2.19 17.80 -3.23
CA GLN A 145 -2.18 19.00 -4.07
C GLN A 145 -3.46 19.13 -4.91
N GLU A 146 -3.92 18.04 -5.53
CA GLU A 146 -5.17 18.02 -6.29
C GLU A 146 -6.39 18.32 -5.40
N GLU A 147 -6.41 17.83 -4.16
CA GLU A 147 -7.47 18.12 -3.19
C GLU A 147 -7.48 19.60 -2.79
N ARG A 148 -6.31 20.18 -2.48
CA ARG A 148 -6.17 21.62 -2.18
C ARG A 148 -6.63 22.49 -3.36
N GLU A 149 -6.28 22.12 -4.58
CA GLU A 149 -6.68 22.87 -5.78
C GLU A 149 -8.20 22.82 -6.00
N LYS A 150 -8.83 21.65 -5.79
CA LYS A 150 -10.29 21.49 -5.84
C LYS A 150 -11.00 22.32 -4.77
N GLU A 151 -10.48 22.32 -3.55
CA GLU A 151 -11.04 23.14 -2.45
C GLU A 151 -10.90 24.64 -2.74
N ALA A 152 -9.76 25.08 -3.27
CA ALA A 152 -9.54 26.46 -3.66
C ALA A 152 -10.45 26.89 -4.83
N GLU A 153 -10.68 26.01 -5.80
CA GLU A 153 -11.64 26.26 -6.89
C GLU A 153 -13.07 26.33 -6.38
N ASN A 154 -13.50 25.38 -5.53
CA ASN A 154 -14.83 25.41 -4.92
C ASN A 154 -15.05 26.66 -4.06
N SER A 155 -14.03 27.07 -3.30
CA SER A 155 -14.08 28.31 -2.50
C SER A 155 -14.20 29.55 -3.38
N ARG A 156 -13.47 29.61 -4.51
CA ARG A 156 -13.59 30.70 -5.50
C ARG A 156 -14.96 30.72 -6.16
N ARG A 157 -15.50 29.56 -6.55
CA ARG A 157 -16.84 29.44 -7.16
C ARG A 157 -17.97 29.84 -6.21
N ASN A 158 -17.82 29.55 -4.92
CA ASN A 158 -18.80 29.87 -3.89
C ASN A 158 -18.56 31.24 -3.23
N ALA A 159 -17.53 31.98 -3.68
CA ALA A 159 -17.24 33.30 -3.14
C ALA A 159 -18.33 34.29 -3.58
N ILE A 160 -19.05 34.83 -2.61
CA ILE A 160 -19.98 35.94 -2.80
C ILE A 160 -19.32 37.25 -2.38
N THR A 161 -19.70 38.35 -3.02
CA THR A 161 -19.23 39.67 -2.60
C THR A 161 -19.86 40.06 -1.26
N TYR A 162 -19.24 41.00 -0.54
CA TYR A 162 -19.75 41.45 0.75
C TYR A 162 -21.15 42.09 0.65
N GLU A 163 -21.42 42.81 -0.43
CA GLU A 163 -22.74 43.39 -0.71
C GLU A 163 -23.81 42.31 -0.97
N GLU A 164 -23.45 41.27 -1.73
CA GLU A 164 -24.35 40.14 -2.01
C GLU A 164 -24.67 39.37 -0.70
N TYR A 165 -23.67 39.19 0.17
CA TYR A 165 -23.86 38.63 1.51
C TYR A 165 -24.84 39.47 2.36
N LEU A 166 -24.70 40.79 2.37
CA LEU A 166 -25.61 41.68 3.12
C LEU A 166 -27.05 41.56 2.60
N ARG A 167 -27.25 41.52 1.27
CA ARG A 167 -28.59 41.30 0.68
C ARG A 167 -29.18 39.95 1.05
N MET A 168 -28.40 38.87 0.98
CA MET A 168 -28.87 37.53 1.35
C MET A 168 -29.23 37.42 2.84
N LYS A 169 -28.52 38.16 3.71
CA LYS A 169 -28.80 38.27 5.14
C LYS A 169 -30.08 39.05 5.43
N GLU A 170 -30.32 40.16 4.72
CA GLU A 170 -31.56 40.94 4.82
C GLU A 170 -32.78 40.16 4.31
N LEU A 171 -32.60 39.31 3.29
CA LEU A 171 -33.65 38.46 2.71
C LEU A 171 -33.92 37.17 3.51
N ASN A 172 -33.24 36.93 4.64
CA ASN A 172 -33.39 35.76 5.51
C ASN A 172 -33.16 34.40 4.82
N VAL A 173 -32.40 34.37 3.72
CA VAL A 173 -32.18 33.17 2.88
C VAL A 173 -31.09 32.25 3.44
N LEU A 174 -30.27 32.76 4.37
CA LEU A 174 -29.12 32.05 4.97
C LEU A 174 -29.32 31.72 6.46
N ALA A 175 -30.58 31.56 6.91
CA ALA A 175 -30.90 31.18 8.29
C ALA A 175 -30.72 29.68 8.56
#